data_AF-A0A0R2UA58-F1
#
_entry.id   AF-A0A0R2UA58-F1
#
_cell.length_a   1.000
_cell.length_b   1.000
_cell.length_c   1.000
_cell.angle_alpha   90.00
_cell.angle_beta   90.00
_cell.angle_gamma   90.00
#
_symmetry.space_group_name_H-M   'P 1'
#
loop_
_entity.id
_entity.type
_entity.pdbx_description
1 polymer ?
#
loop_
_entity_poly.entity_id
_entity_poly.type
_entity_poly.pdbx_seq_one_letter_code
_entity_poly.pdbx_strand_id
1 'polypeptide(L)'
;TYSQQGGLLRTSSKQCPANFDMTDHSLYDVAVVVWKGFVFINLAGKAAKPIKESLDKDAVDLDNWPLAELKVGETFHKTMECNWKIFWENFNECLHCPGVHKTLSQLVPIYKRAIMEPHDDPEWAKHINNSDPSFSGGLEKGAATWSSDGQLVGKPFPNLTAEEIKLGYHYAVMVPTVFIVAHADYVRIVRLMPLGPERTEIQVEWLFSEETLADETAQISRAVDFVKTVLNEDAHASELNQKGLRSHRHKKGTLMAEEYAVHDFQNWVRAHLGE
;
A
#
# COMPACT_ATOMS: atom_id res chain seq x y z
N THR A 1 31.89 12.71 16.00
CA THR A 1 31.66 11.39 15.40
C THR A 1 30.81 10.60 16.35
N TYR A 2 29.92 9.77 15.82
CA TYR A 2 28.99 8.95 16.60
C TYR A 2 29.28 7.47 16.36
N SER A 3 28.92 6.61 17.31
CA SER A 3 28.91 5.17 17.09
C SER A 3 27.73 4.76 16.19
N GLN A 4 27.71 3.51 15.75
CA GLN A 4 26.55 2.95 15.02
C GLN A 4 25.30 2.85 15.91
N GLN A 5 25.46 2.95 17.23
CA GLN A 5 24.39 3.00 18.22
C GLN A 5 24.03 4.45 18.60
N GLY A 6 24.52 5.45 17.86
CA GLY A 6 24.14 6.86 18.05
C GLY A 6 24.87 7.60 19.17
N GLY A 7 25.67 6.93 20.00
CA GLY A 7 26.43 7.57 21.08
C GLY A 7 27.53 8.50 20.56
N LEU A 8 27.67 9.70 21.13
CA LEU A 8 28.73 10.64 20.75
C LEU A 8 30.10 10.12 21.22
N LEU A 9 31.00 9.85 20.27
CA LEU A 9 32.34 9.32 20.56
C LEU A 9 33.41 10.42 20.63
N ARG A 10 33.30 11.44 19.79
CA ARG A 10 34.31 12.51 19.68
C ARG A 10 33.72 13.80 19.17
N THR A 11 34.19 14.93 19.67
CA THR A 11 33.94 16.26 19.10
C THR A 11 35.19 16.78 18.40
N SER A 12 35.08 17.81 17.56
CA SER A 12 36.25 18.46 16.94
C SER A 12 37.03 19.34 17.92
N SER A 13 36.51 19.55 19.13
CA SER A 13 37.19 20.35 20.14
C SER A 13 38.42 19.62 20.68
N LYS A 14 39.52 20.35 20.86
CA LYS A 14 40.73 19.84 21.52
C LYS A 14 40.55 19.71 23.04
N GLN A 15 39.57 20.42 23.60
CA GLN A 15 39.23 20.38 25.02
C GLN A 15 37.72 20.61 25.17
N CYS A 16 37.04 19.69 25.84
CA CYS A 16 35.64 19.89 26.19
C CYS A 16 35.54 20.69 27.50
N PRO A 17 34.52 21.55 27.65
CA PRO A 17 34.19 22.17 28.94
C PRO A 17 34.00 21.12 30.04
N ALA A 18 34.25 21.50 31.30
CA ALA A 18 34.12 20.57 32.43
C ALA A 18 32.69 20.02 32.63
N ASN A 19 31.68 20.74 32.15
CA ASN A 19 30.27 20.39 32.23
C ASN A 19 29.73 19.74 30.93
N PHE A 20 30.61 19.31 30.03
CA PHE A 20 30.21 18.66 28.79
C PHE A 20 30.27 17.13 28.97
N ASP A 21 29.12 16.50 29.11
CA ASP A 21 29.00 15.05 29.05
C ASP A 21 28.65 14.60 27.63
N MET A 22 29.44 13.70 27.07
CA MET A 22 29.16 13.14 25.75
C MET A 22 27.85 12.35 25.70
N THR A 23 27.41 11.77 26.83
CA THR A 23 26.18 10.98 26.86
C THR A 23 24.93 11.83 26.63
N ASP A 24 24.97 13.11 27.00
CA ASP A 24 23.88 14.08 26.84
C ASP A 24 23.70 14.54 25.38
N HIS A 25 24.62 14.14 24.51
CA HIS A 25 24.69 14.59 23.12
C HIS A 25 24.68 13.43 22.11
N SER A 26 24.04 12.32 22.47
CA SER A 26 23.79 11.21 21.55
C SER A 26 22.78 11.60 20.46
N LEU A 27 22.76 10.87 19.35
CA LEU A 27 21.68 11.00 18.35
C LEU A 27 20.32 10.64 19.00
N TYR A 28 19.24 11.19 18.45
CA TYR A 28 17.90 10.83 18.88
C TYR A 28 17.53 9.42 18.40
N ASP A 29 17.09 8.58 19.33
CA ASP A 29 16.66 7.22 19.03
C ASP A 29 15.32 7.19 18.29
N VAL A 30 15.19 6.22 17.38
CA VAL A 30 13.91 5.82 16.77
C VAL A 30 13.71 4.32 17.02
N ALA A 31 12.48 3.88 17.25
CA ALA A 31 12.20 2.45 17.29
C ALA A 31 12.32 1.88 15.88
N VAL A 32 12.95 0.71 15.75
CA VAL A 32 13.13 0.01 14.47
C VAL A 32 12.65 -1.42 14.63
N VAL A 33 11.91 -1.91 13.64
CA VAL A 33 11.47 -3.30 13.57
C VAL A 33 11.66 -3.82 12.16
N VAL A 34 12.12 -5.07 12.05
CA VAL A 34 12.17 -5.80 10.80
C VAL A 34 10.96 -6.74 10.75
N TRP A 35 10.09 -6.55 9.77
CA TRP A 35 8.91 -7.37 9.55
C TRP A 35 8.95 -7.95 8.14
N LYS A 36 9.07 -9.28 8.04
CA LYS A 36 9.12 -10.03 6.77
C LYS A 36 10.11 -9.44 5.74
N GLY A 37 11.25 -8.92 6.21
CA GLY A 37 12.30 -8.29 5.39
C GLY A 37 12.17 -6.77 5.22
N PHE A 38 11.02 -6.18 5.52
CA PHE A 38 10.82 -4.74 5.52
C PHE A 38 11.31 -4.09 6.82
N VAL A 39 11.89 -2.90 6.71
CA VAL A 39 12.34 -2.11 7.87
C VAL A 39 11.34 -1.00 8.13
N PHE A 40 10.73 -1.02 9.31
CA PHE A 40 9.83 0.03 9.78
C PHE A 40 10.48 0.81 10.91
N ILE A 41 10.18 2.11 10.94
CA ILE A 41 10.59 3.01 12.01
C ILE A 41 9.37 3.59 12.72
N ASN A 42 9.50 3.87 14.01
CA ASN A 42 8.50 4.59 14.78
C ASN A 42 9.16 5.68 15.64
N LEU A 43 8.73 6.92 15.42
CA LEU A 43 9.29 8.11 16.06
C LEU A 43 8.88 8.25 17.54
N ALA A 44 7.93 7.45 18.03
CA ALA A 44 7.60 7.38 19.45
C ALA A 44 8.69 6.69 20.30
N GLY A 45 9.74 6.16 19.66
CA GLY A 45 10.87 5.51 20.35
C GLY A 45 10.38 4.39 21.26
N LYS A 46 10.71 4.44 22.55
CA LYS A 46 10.32 3.42 23.53
C LYS A 46 8.80 3.29 23.74
N ALA A 47 8.02 4.29 23.35
CA ALA A 47 6.56 4.24 23.41
C ALA A 47 5.91 3.65 22.14
N ALA A 48 6.71 3.19 21.18
CA ALA A 48 6.22 2.54 19.98
C ALA A 48 5.43 1.27 20.32
N LYS A 49 4.26 1.13 19.70
CA LYS A 49 3.45 -0.09 19.75
C LYS A 49 4.08 -1.19 18.89
N PRO A 50 3.82 -2.47 19.19
CA PRO A 50 4.19 -3.59 18.32
C PRO A 50 3.65 -3.40 16.90
N ILE A 51 4.45 -3.77 15.88
CA ILE A 51 4.04 -3.64 14.46
C ILE A 51 2.75 -4.41 14.12
N LYS A 52 2.47 -5.50 14.84
CA LYS A 52 1.23 -6.26 14.67
C LYS A 52 -0.01 -5.42 14.94
N GLU A 53 0.07 -4.41 15.81
CA GLU A 53 -1.03 -3.47 16.07
C GLU A 53 -1.18 -2.40 14.97
N SER A 54 -0.23 -2.31 14.03
CA SER A 54 -0.30 -1.41 12.86
C SER A 54 -0.86 -2.08 11.61
N LEU A 55 -0.99 -3.41 11.60
CA LEU A 55 -1.67 -4.13 10.53
C LEU A 55 -3.17 -3.89 10.61
N ASP A 56 -3.79 -3.67 9.46
CA ASP A 56 -5.24 -3.67 9.34
C ASP A 56 -5.83 -5.01 9.83
N LYS A 57 -7.05 -4.97 10.38
CA LYS A 57 -7.75 -6.17 10.87
C LYS A 57 -7.99 -7.19 9.76
N ASP A 58 -8.15 -6.73 8.53
CA ASP A 58 -8.43 -7.57 7.37
C ASP A 58 -7.15 -7.86 6.55
N ALA A 59 -5.96 -7.47 7.06
CA ALA A 59 -4.70 -7.72 6.38
C ALA A 59 -4.40 -9.22 6.27
N VAL A 60 -4.09 -9.66 5.04
CA VAL A 60 -3.71 -11.04 4.75
C VAL A 60 -2.34 -11.35 5.35
N ASP A 61 -2.18 -12.56 5.88
CA ASP A 61 -0.86 -13.06 6.27
C ASP A 61 -0.05 -13.45 5.04
N LEU A 62 1.04 -12.72 4.78
CA LEU A 62 1.89 -12.92 3.61
C LEU A 62 2.98 -13.99 3.82
N ASP A 63 2.76 -14.99 4.68
CA ASP A 63 3.74 -16.04 4.99
C ASP A 63 4.07 -16.96 3.79
N ASN A 64 3.16 -17.11 2.82
CA ASN A 64 3.40 -17.90 1.61
C ASN A 64 4.27 -17.18 0.57
N TRP A 65 4.53 -15.89 0.76
CA TRP A 65 5.42 -15.10 -0.10
C TRP A 65 6.82 -15.00 0.52
N PRO A 66 7.90 -15.20 -0.26
CA PRO A 66 9.27 -15.15 0.25
C PRO A 66 9.78 -13.70 0.40
N LEU A 67 9.02 -12.85 1.10
CA LEU A 67 9.19 -11.39 1.12
C LEU A 67 10.61 -10.92 1.47
N ALA A 68 11.28 -11.59 2.40
CA ALA A 68 12.63 -11.22 2.84
C ALA A 68 13.72 -11.54 1.80
N GLU A 69 13.42 -12.39 0.82
CA GLU A 69 14.36 -12.81 -0.23
C GLU A 69 14.21 -12.00 -1.52
N LEU A 70 13.06 -11.34 -1.69
CA LEU A 70 12.76 -10.57 -2.89
C LEU A 70 13.71 -9.37 -3.06
N LYS A 71 13.92 -9.00 -4.32
CA LYS A 71 14.75 -7.86 -4.72
C LYS A 71 13.91 -6.85 -5.47
N VAL A 72 14.23 -5.57 -5.30
CA VAL A 72 13.62 -4.47 -6.06
C VAL A 72 14.02 -4.62 -7.52
N GLY A 73 13.05 -4.85 -8.39
CA GLY A 73 13.24 -4.86 -9.84
C GLY A 73 12.97 -3.50 -10.48
N GLU A 74 12.05 -2.72 -9.90
CA GLU A 74 11.67 -1.39 -10.40
C GLU A 74 11.20 -0.51 -9.25
N THR A 75 11.41 0.81 -9.40
CA THR A 75 10.89 1.84 -8.48
C THR A 75 10.15 2.92 -9.23
N PHE A 76 9.12 3.50 -8.61
CA PHE A 76 8.37 4.63 -9.15
C PHE A 76 8.05 5.63 -8.05
N HIS A 77 8.18 6.93 -8.36
CA HIS A 77 7.79 8.02 -7.48
C HIS A 77 6.76 8.91 -8.16
N LYS A 78 5.74 9.31 -7.41
CA LYS A 78 4.74 10.28 -7.87
C LYS A 78 4.37 11.21 -6.73
N THR A 79 4.55 12.50 -6.95
CA THR A 79 3.90 13.53 -6.13
C THR A 79 2.52 13.83 -6.69
N MET A 80 1.55 13.94 -5.79
CA MET A 80 0.17 14.31 -6.05
C MET A 80 -0.17 15.59 -5.27
N GLU A 81 -0.91 16.49 -5.91
CA GLU A 81 -1.43 17.71 -5.29
C GLU A 81 -2.75 17.44 -4.53
N CYS A 82 -2.69 16.51 -3.57
CA CYS A 82 -3.78 16.16 -2.67
C CYS A 82 -3.29 15.88 -1.24
N ASN A 83 -4.18 16.05 -0.26
CA ASN A 83 -3.94 15.61 1.11
C ASN A 83 -3.82 14.09 1.17
N TRP A 84 -2.92 13.58 2.02
CA TRP A 84 -2.67 12.13 2.16
C TRP A 84 -3.94 11.33 2.53
N LYS A 85 -4.87 11.93 3.26
CA LYS A 85 -6.16 11.30 3.61
C LYS A 85 -7.01 11.07 2.37
N ILE A 86 -7.03 11.99 1.40
CA ILE A 86 -7.81 11.83 0.16
C ILE A 86 -7.34 10.60 -0.61
N PHE A 87 -6.04 10.35 -0.68
CA PHE A 87 -5.53 9.16 -1.35
C PHE A 87 -5.93 7.87 -0.61
N TRP A 88 -5.87 7.85 0.73
CA TRP A 88 -6.36 6.71 1.50
C TRP A 88 -7.88 6.50 1.36
N GLU A 89 -8.66 7.57 1.31
CA GLU A 89 -10.10 7.48 1.05
C GLU A 89 -10.34 6.87 -0.34
N ASN A 90 -9.63 7.33 -1.38
CA ASN A 90 -9.68 6.75 -2.74
C ASN A 90 -9.24 5.28 -2.78
N PHE A 91 -8.23 4.88 -1.99
CA PHE A 91 -7.76 3.50 -1.93
C PHE A 91 -8.76 2.55 -1.27
N ASN A 92 -9.54 3.02 -0.30
CA ASN A 92 -10.41 2.20 0.54
C ASN A 92 -11.81 1.97 -0.08
N GLU A 93 -12.01 2.25 -1.36
CA GLU A 93 -13.27 1.95 -2.04
C GLU A 93 -13.04 1.64 -3.52
N CYS A 94 -14.03 1.00 -4.14
CA CYS A 94 -14.07 0.83 -5.60
C CYS A 94 -15.33 1.38 -6.25
N LEU A 95 -16.03 2.30 -5.56
CA LEU A 95 -17.18 3.01 -6.10
C LEU A 95 -16.80 3.82 -7.35
N HIS A 96 -15.58 4.37 -7.40
CA HIS A 96 -15.06 5.08 -8.57
C HIS A 96 -14.52 4.15 -9.68
N CYS A 97 -14.17 2.91 -9.36
CA CYS A 97 -13.44 1.99 -10.24
C CYS A 97 -14.07 1.81 -11.64
N PRO A 98 -15.41 1.64 -11.82
CA PRO A 98 -16.01 1.49 -13.14
C PRO A 98 -15.85 2.73 -14.03
N GLY A 99 -15.81 3.92 -13.44
CA GLY A 99 -15.72 5.19 -14.14
C GLY A 99 -14.28 5.61 -14.47
N VAL A 100 -13.32 5.16 -13.65
CA VAL A 100 -11.92 5.59 -13.70
C VAL A 100 -11.02 4.51 -14.28
N HIS A 101 -11.07 3.28 -13.76
CA HIS A 101 -10.10 2.23 -14.07
C HIS A 101 -10.65 1.17 -15.03
N LYS A 102 -10.73 1.51 -16.32
CA LYS A 102 -11.27 0.59 -17.34
C LYS A 102 -10.49 -0.72 -17.43
N THR A 103 -9.15 -0.64 -17.42
CA THR A 103 -8.26 -1.81 -17.53
C THR A 103 -8.24 -2.63 -16.24
N LEU A 104 -8.18 -1.97 -15.08
CA LEU A 104 -8.26 -2.67 -13.79
C LEU A 104 -9.59 -3.40 -13.63
N SER A 105 -10.70 -2.75 -13.96
CA SER A 105 -12.03 -3.34 -13.86
C SER A 105 -12.24 -4.47 -14.90
N GLN A 106 -11.48 -4.48 -16.00
CA GLN A 106 -11.43 -5.64 -16.89
C GLN A 106 -10.75 -6.82 -16.19
N LEU A 107 -9.56 -6.58 -15.64
CA LEU A 107 -8.74 -7.59 -14.98
C LEU A 107 -9.35 -8.12 -13.67
N VAL A 108 -10.03 -7.27 -12.91
CA VAL A 108 -10.68 -7.58 -11.62
C VAL A 108 -12.18 -7.31 -11.77
N PRO A 109 -12.97 -8.27 -12.28
CA PRO A 109 -14.33 -8.00 -12.77
C PRO A 109 -15.31 -7.51 -11.70
N ILE A 110 -15.10 -7.86 -10.44
CA ILE A 110 -15.95 -7.38 -9.33
C ILE A 110 -15.92 -5.86 -9.21
N TYR A 111 -14.81 -5.20 -9.54
CA TYR A 111 -14.70 -3.74 -9.51
C TYR A 111 -15.59 -3.04 -10.55
N LYS A 112 -16.02 -3.71 -11.62
CA LYS A 112 -17.04 -3.17 -12.55
C LYS A 112 -18.38 -2.93 -11.88
N ARG A 113 -18.63 -3.59 -10.75
CA ARG A 113 -19.86 -3.51 -9.98
C ARG A 113 -19.79 -2.48 -8.85
N ALA A 114 -18.72 -1.68 -8.80
CA ALA A 114 -18.53 -0.62 -7.81
C ALA A 114 -18.40 -1.12 -6.36
N ILE A 115 -17.93 -2.36 -6.18
CA ILE A 115 -17.74 -3.02 -4.88
C ILE A 115 -16.37 -3.69 -4.80
N MET A 116 -15.84 -3.87 -3.57
CA MET A 116 -14.50 -4.44 -3.37
C MET A 116 -14.54 -5.95 -3.15
N GLU A 117 -15.53 -6.42 -2.40
CA GLU A 117 -15.61 -7.80 -1.95
C GLU A 117 -16.96 -8.46 -2.29
N PRO A 118 -17.00 -9.80 -2.43
CA PRO A 118 -18.23 -10.50 -2.76
C PRO A 118 -19.41 -10.20 -1.83
N HIS A 119 -19.17 -10.02 -0.53
CA HIS A 119 -20.21 -9.74 0.45
C HIS A 119 -20.78 -8.32 0.40
N ASP A 120 -20.13 -7.41 -0.33
CA ASP A 120 -20.62 -6.05 -0.54
C ASP A 120 -21.81 -6.01 -1.52
N ASP A 121 -22.07 -7.13 -2.22
CA ASP A 121 -23.21 -7.30 -3.09
C ASP A 121 -24.54 -7.26 -2.29
N PRO A 122 -25.46 -6.32 -2.57
CA PRO A 122 -26.78 -6.28 -1.92
C PRO A 122 -27.59 -7.57 -2.14
N GLU A 123 -27.28 -8.33 -3.19
CA GLU A 123 -27.88 -9.62 -3.51
C GLU A 123 -26.92 -10.80 -3.25
N TRP A 124 -25.92 -10.61 -2.38
CA TRP A 124 -24.90 -11.62 -2.03
C TRP A 124 -25.46 -13.02 -1.81
N ALA A 125 -26.55 -13.15 -1.05
CA ALA A 125 -27.17 -14.45 -0.77
C ALA A 125 -27.61 -15.21 -2.03
N LYS A 126 -27.93 -14.50 -3.13
CA LYS A 126 -28.26 -15.09 -4.43
C LYS A 126 -27.01 -15.47 -5.23
N HIS A 127 -25.90 -14.79 -5.00
CA HIS A 127 -24.68 -14.90 -5.81
C HIS A 127 -23.53 -15.64 -5.12
N ILE A 128 -23.67 -16.03 -3.85
CA ILE A 128 -22.62 -16.71 -3.06
C ILE A 128 -22.04 -17.97 -3.72
N ASN A 129 -22.84 -18.69 -4.51
CA ASN A 129 -22.42 -19.90 -5.22
C ASN A 129 -22.04 -19.64 -6.69
N ASN A 130 -22.01 -18.38 -7.13
CA ASN A 130 -21.63 -18.01 -8.49
C ASN A 130 -20.11 -17.93 -8.60
N SER A 131 -19.52 -18.78 -9.44
CA SER A 131 -18.08 -18.85 -9.65
C SER A 131 -17.54 -17.84 -10.67
N ASP A 132 -18.39 -17.00 -11.26
CA ASP A 132 -17.93 -15.89 -12.10
C ASP A 132 -17.15 -14.88 -11.23
N PRO A 133 -15.95 -14.44 -11.63
CA PRO A 133 -15.14 -13.49 -10.86
C PRO A 133 -15.83 -12.16 -10.56
N SER A 134 -16.85 -11.78 -11.35
CA SER A 134 -17.68 -10.59 -11.08
C SER A 134 -18.52 -10.71 -9.80
N PHE A 135 -18.71 -11.94 -9.30
CA PHE A 135 -19.47 -12.22 -8.07
C PHE A 135 -18.61 -12.87 -7.00
N SER A 136 -17.69 -13.76 -7.38
CA SER A 136 -16.81 -14.47 -6.44
C SER A 136 -15.51 -13.74 -6.12
N GLY A 137 -15.20 -12.65 -6.83
CA GLY A 137 -13.93 -11.93 -6.70
C GLY A 137 -12.78 -12.61 -7.46
N GLY A 138 -11.60 -11.98 -7.41
CA GLY A 138 -10.40 -12.45 -8.10
C GLY A 138 -10.26 -11.92 -9.53
N LEU A 139 -9.35 -12.54 -10.28
CA LEU A 139 -9.00 -12.10 -11.63
C LEU A 139 -9.98 -12.61 -12.69
N GLU A 140 -10.01 -11.93 -13.83
CA GLU A 140 -10.72 -12.41 -15.01
C GLU A 140 -10.20 -13.76 -15.50
N LYS A 141 -11.06 -14.50 -16.22
CA LYS A 141 -10.75 -15.85 -16.65
C LYS A 141 -9.50 -15.88 -17.54
N GLY A 142 -8.48 -16.61 -17.09
CA GLY A 142 -7.22 -16.79 -17.82
C GLY A 142 -6.12 -15.83 -17.39
N ALA A 143 -6.41 -14.87 -16.51
CA ALA A 143 -5.40 -14.08 -15.83
C ALA A 143 -4.86 -14.82 -14.58
N ALA A 144 -3.60 -14.55 -14.26
CA ALA A 144 -2.84 -15.16 -13.16
C ALA A 144 -2.14 -14.11 -12.28
N THR A 145 -1.99 -12.87 -12.75
CA THR A 145 -1.38 -11.77 -11.98
C THR A 145 -1.89 -10.42 -12.48
N TRP A 146 -1.51 -9.35 -11.79
CA TRP A 146 -1.72 -7.99 -12.28
C TRP A 146 -0.65 -7.59 -13.28
N SER A 147 -0.99 -7.70 -14.56
CA SER A 147 -0.16 -7.30 -15.69
C SER A 147 -1.06 -6.86 -16.84
N SER A 148 -0.48 -6.18 -17.83
CA SER A 148 -1.23 -5.65 -18.98
C SER A 148 -2.00 -6.69 -19.80
N ASP A 149 -1.66 -7.98 -19.69
CA ASP A 149 -2.34 -9.09 -20.37
C ASP A 149 -2.82 -10.21 -19.40
N GLY A 150 -2.75 -9.93 -18.10
CA GLY A 150 -3.09 -10.86 -17.04
C GLY A 150 -2.14 -12.05 -16.87
N GLN A 151 -1.10 -12.22 -17.71
CA GLN A 151 -0.16 -13.34 -17.61
C GLN A 151 0.95 -13.05 -16.62
N LEU A 152 1.51 -14.10 -16.02
CA LEU A 152 2.71 -14.01 -15.19
C LEU A 152 3.82 -13.26 -15.94
N VAL A 153 4.46 -12.32 -15.24
CA VAL A 153 5.58 -11.52 -15.70
C VAL A 153 6.92 -12.13 -15.33
N GLY A 154 6.94 -13.02 -14.34
CA GLY A 154 8.12 -13.72 -13.85
C GLY A 154 7.83 -15.16 -13.42
N LYS A 155 8.68 -15.69 -12.55
CA LYS A 155 8.51 -17.03 -11.99
C LYS A 155 7.51 -16.99 -10.84
N PRO A 156 6.50 -17.88 -10.83
CA PRO A 156 5.52 -17.92 -9.75
C PRO A 156 6.18 -18.31 -8.43
N PHE A 157 5.68 -17.75 -7.32
CA PHE A 157 6.13 -18.12 -5.99
C PHE A 157 5.69 -19.55 -5.66
N PRO A 158 6.57 -20.38 -5.09
CA PRO A 158 6.37 -21.83 -5.01
C PRO A 158 5.36 -22.28 -3.95
N ASN A 159 5.09 -21.44 -2.95
CA ASN A 159 4.33 -21.84 -1.75
C ASN A 159 2.89 -21.32 -1.74
N LEU A 160 2.43 -20.69 -2.82
CA LEU A 160 1.07 -20.16 -2.88
C LEU A 160 0.04 -21.28 -2.98
N THR A 161 -1.05 -21.13 -2.24
CA THR A 161 -2.22 -21.99 -2.29
C THR A 161 -3.04 -21.76 -3.57
N ALA A 162 -3.90 -22.72 -3.92
CA ALA A 162 -4.78 -22.58 -5.07
C ALA A 162 -5.73 -21.38 -4.96
N GLU A 163 -6.24 -21.08 -3.76
CA GLU A 163 -7.10 -19.90 -3.56
C GLU A 163 -6.31 -18.59 -3.64
N GLU A 164 -5.07 -18.55 -3.15
CA GLU A 164 -4.24 -17.36 -3.29
C GLU A 164 -3.92 -17.03 -4.76
N ILE A 165 -3.59 -18.06 -5.54
CA ILE A 165 -3.34 -17.95 -6.98
C ILE A 165 -4.62 -17.51 -7.70
N LYS A 166 -5.77 -18.09 -7.34
CA LYS A 166 -7.06 -17.79 -7.96
C LYS A 166 -7.52 -16.35 -7.66
N LEU A 167 -7.31 -15.85 -6.45
CA LEU A 167 -7.61 -14.46 -6.11
C LEU A 167 -6.65 -13.50 -6.85
N GLY A 168 -5.36 -13.85 -6.92
CA GLY A 168 -4.36 -13.16 -7.73
C GLY A 168 -3.84 -11.83 -7.17
N TYR A 169 -4.40 -11.34 -6.07
CA TYR A 169 -3.94 -10.16 -5.34
C TYR A 169 -4.30 -10.26 -3.85
N HIS A 170 -3.33 -9.97 -2.97
CA HIS A 170 -3.51 -10.04 -1.51
C HIS A 170 -2.96 -8.79 -0.85
N TYR A 171 -3.76 -8.12 -0.04
CA TYR A 171 -3.40 -6.86 0.60
C TYR A 171 -2.91 -7.08 2.04
N ALA A 172 -1.79 -6.45 2.38
CA ALA A 172 -1.40 -6.17 3.75
C ALA A 172 -1.27 -4.65 3.92
N VAL A 173 -2.21 -4.05 4.64
CA VAL A 173 -2.33 -2.60 4.82
C VAL A 173 -1.83 -2.21 6.19
N MET A 174 -1.04 -1.14 6.27
CA MET A 174 -0.60 -0.52 7.52
C MET A 174 -0.75 1.01 7.41
N VAL A 175 -1.92 1.50 7.80
CA VAL A 175 -2.21 2.93 7.83
C VAL A 175 -1.32 3.64 8.87
N PRO A 176 -0.86 4.87 8.60
CA PRO A 176 -1.14 5.68 7.40
C PRO A 176 -0.06 5.56 6.31
N THR A 177 0.90 4.64 6.45
CA THR A 177 2.19 4.76 5.74
C THR A 177 2.34 3.85 4.53
N VAL A 178 1.73 2.66 4.52
CA VAL A 178 2.06 1.67 3.50
C VAL A 178 0.91 0.70 3.24
N PHE A 179 0.82 0.23 2.00
CA PHE A 179 0.14 -1.02 1.68
C PHE A 179 1.02 -1.88 0.78
N ILE A 180 0.93 -3.18 0.97
CA ILE A 180 1.65 -4.20 0.21
C ILE A 180 0.62 -5.05 -0.51
N VAL A 181 0.87 -5.32 -1.79
CA VAL A 181 0.02 -6.13 -2.65
C VAL A 181 0.84 -7.29 -3.18
N ALA A 182 0.50 -8.49 -2.73
CA ALA A 182 1.21 -9.69 -3.11
C ALA A 182 0.46 -10.40 -4.25
N HIS A 183 1.17 -10.71 -5.32
CA HIS A 183 0.65 -11.38 -6.51
C HIS A 183 1.32 -12.76 -6.66
N ALA A 184 0.97 -13.49 -7.73
CA ALA A 184 1.47 -14.84 -7.94
C ALA A 184 2.99 -14.93 -8.14
N ASP A 185 3.61 -13.87 -8.68
CA ASP A 185 4.99 -13.87 -9.17
C ASP A 185 5.78 -12.59 -8.86
N TYR A 186 5.13 -11.61 -8.22
CA TYR A 186 5.78 -10.41 -7.72
C TYR A 186 5.03 -9.83 -6.52
N VAL A 187 5.67 -8.93 -5.78
CA VAL A 187 5.05 -8.17 -4.69
C VAL A 187 5.23 -6.68 -4.96
N ARG A 188 4.20 -5.89 -4.74
CA ARG A 188 4.26 -4.42 -4.83
C ARG A 188 4.16 -3.82 -3.44
N ILE A 189 5.02 -2.88 -3.12
CA ILE A 189 4.91 -2.03 -1.94
C ILE A 189 4.63 -0.60 -2.36
N VAL A 190 3.66 0.06 -1.73
CA VAL A 190 3.35 1.47 -1.94
C VAL A 190 3.43 2.20 -0.61
N ARG A 191 4.41 3.10 -0.49
CA ARG A 191 4.63 3.96 0.67
C ARG A 191 4.10 5.36 0.42
N LEU A 192 3.38 5.91 1.38
CA LEU A 192 2.83 7.26 1.37
C LEU A 192 3.62 8.19 2.28
N MET A 193 3.99 9.36 1.76
CA MET A 193 4.68 10.41 2.50
C MET A 193 3.94 11.75 2.36
N PRO A 194 3.32 12.28 3.42
CA PRO A 194 2.75 13.62 3.38
C PRO A 194 3.88 14.66 3.29
N LEU A 195 3.88 15.46 2.22
CA LEU A 195 4.83 16.56 2.00
C LEU A 195 4.26 17.92 2.40
N GLY A 196 2.96 17.97 2.71
CA GLY A 196 2.23 19.16 3.16
C GLY A 196 0.74 18.86 3.30
N PRO A 197 -0.08 19.89 3.62
CA PRO A 197 -1.52 19.71 3.82
C PRO A 197 -2.28 19.34 2.54
N GLU A 198 -1.74 19.62 1.36
CA GLU A 198 -2.36 19.25 0.07
C GLU A 198 -1.32 18.70 -0.91
N ARG A 199 -0.28 18.05 -0.38
CA ARG A 199 0.79 17.48 -1.20
C ARG A 199 1.27 16.18 -0.60
N THR A 200 1.22 15.10 -1.38
CA THR A 200 1.57 13.75 -0.94
C THR A 200 2.44 13.09 -1.99
N GLU A 201 3.47 12.38 -1.56
CA GLU A 201 4.28 11.53 -2.44
C GLU A 201 3.96 10.06 -2.19
N ILE A 202 3.82 9.30 -3.26
CA ILE A 202 3.89 7.84 -3.24
C ILE A 202 5.24 7.37 -3.76
N GLN A 203 5.83 6.40 -3.07
CA GLN A 203 6.93 5.59 -3.57
C GLN A 203 6.43 4.17 -3.75
N VAL A 204 6.67 3.61 -4.93
CA VAL A 204 6.27 2.26 -5.29
C VAL A 204 7.50 1.44 -5.66
N GLU A 205 7.56 0.23 -5.15
CA GLU A 205 8.61 -0.73 -5.51
C GLU A 205 7.96 -2.04 -5.92
N TRP A 206 8.47 -2.64 -7.00
CA TRP A 206 8.10 -3.97 -7.44
C TRP A 206 9.22 -4.93 -7.08
N LEU A 207 8.88 -5.94 -6.29
CA LEU A 207 9.77 -6.91 -5.69
C LEU A 207 9.58 -8.25 -6.40
N PHE A 208 10.68 -8.83 -6.87
CA PHE A 208 10.71 -10.08 -7.61
C PHE A 208 11.71 -11.05 -6.99
N SER A 209 11.57 -12.34 -7.30
CA SER A 209 12.61 -13.31 -6.98
C SER A 209 13.89 -12.99 -7.76
N GLU A 210 15.04 -13.28 -7.18
CA GLU A 210 16.34 -13.14 -7.87
C GLU A 210 16.36 -13.96 -9.18
N GLU A 211 15.69 -15.12 -9.18
CA GLU A 211 15.53 -15.97 -10.36
C GLU A 211 14.72 -15.30 -11.49
N THR A 212 13.70 -14.50 -11.15
CA THR A 212 12.95 -13.70 -12.14
C THR A 212 13.81 -12.58 -12.70
N LEU A 213 14.57 -11.88 -11.84
CA LEU A 213 15.42 -10.77 -12.29
C LEU A 213 16.62 -11.23 -13.12
N ALA A 214 17.08 -12.46 -12.92
CA ALA A 214 18.13 -13.08 -13.71
C ALA A 214 17.64 -13.64 -15.06
N ASP A 215 16.33 -13.73 -15.28
CA ASP A 215 15.73 -14.26 -16.50
C ASP A 215 15.46 -13.14 -17.50
N GLU A 216 16.28 -13.07 -18.56
CA GLU A 216 16.14 -12.07 -19.63
C GLU A 216 14.81 -12.16 -20.40
N THR A 217 14.09 -13.27 -20.28
CA THR A 217 12.76 -13.46 -20.89
C THR A 217 11.62 -12.96 -20.01
N ALA A 218 11.89 -12.62 -18.74
CA ALA A 218 10.91 -12.06 -17.83
C ALA A 218 10.39 -10.71 -18.37
N GLN A 219 9.09 -10.49 -18.23
CA GLN A 219 8.38 -9.33 -18.78
C GLN A 219 7.85 -8.44 -17.66
N ILE A 220 8.73 -8.09 -16.70
CA ILE A 220 8.36 -7.34 -15.48
C ILE A 220 7.71 -5.98 -15.80
N SER A 221 8.05 -5.39 -16.95
CA SER A 221 7.45 -4.15 -17.44
C SER A 221 5.93 -4.23 -17.58
N ARG A 222 5.37 -5.39 -17.93
CA ARG A 222 3.91 -5.57 -18.04
C ARG A 222 3.18 -5.34 -16.70
N ALA A 223 3.79 -5.71 -15.59
CA ALA A 223 3.24 -5.46 -14.24
C ALA A 223 3.47 -4.01 -13.82
N VAL A 224 4.66 -3.48 -14.10
CA VAL A 224 5.04 -2.09 -13.81
C VAL A 224 4.14 -1.09 -14.53
N ASP A 225 3.99 -1.22 -15.85
CA ASP A 225 3.27 -0.27 -16.70
C ASP A 225 1.75 -0.31 -16.42
N PHE A 226 1.21 -1.51 -16.17
CA PHE A 226 -0.18 -1.67 -15.77
C PHE A 226 -0.48 -0.90 -14.48
N VAL A 227 0.32 -1.11 -13.43
CA VAL A 227 0.08 -0.46 -12.15
C VAL A 227 0.43 1.03 -12.17
N LYS A 228 1.46 1.46 -12.92
CA LYS A 228 1.74 2.89 -13.15
C LYS A 228 0.54 3.58 -13.81
N THR A 229 -0.19 2.91 -14.70
CA THR A 229 -1.42 3.46 -15.30
C THR A 229 -2.49 3.67 -14.23
N VAL A 230 -2.82 2.64 -13.45
CA VAL A 230 -3.82 2.70 -12.37
C VAL A 230 -3.49 3.81 -11.36
N LEU A 231 -2.24 3.86 -10.87
CA LEU A 231 -1.82 4.87 -9.89
C LEU A 231 -1.86 6.31 -10.44
N ASN A 232 -1.67 6.50 -11.75
CA ASN A 232 -1.82 7.83 -12.35
C ASN A 232 -3.30 8.22 -12.50
N GLU A 233 -4.19 7.26 -12.73
CA GLU A 233 -5.63 7.48 -12.73
C GLU A 233 -6.13 7.87 -11.31
N ASP A 234 -5.67 7.15 -10.28
CA ASP A 234 -5.93 7.46 -8.86
C ASP A 234 -5.42 8.84 -8.46
N ALA A 235 -4.18 9.15 -8.84
CA ALA A 235 -3.57 10.46 -8.61
C ALA A 235 -4.42 11.58 -9.23
N HIS A 236 -4.88 11.38 -10.47
CA HIS A 236 -5.72 12.36 -11.15
C HIS A 236 -7.05 12.58 -10.43
N ALA A 237 -7.74 11.50 -10.05
CA ALA A 237 -9.00 11.56 -9.31
C ALA A 237 -8.83 12.28 -7.96
N SER A 238 -7.77 11.92 -7.21
CA SER A 238 -7.44 12.51 -5.92
C SER A 238 -7.15 14.02 -6.01
N GLU A 239 -6.40 14.46 -7.03
CA GLU A 239 -6.11 15.88 -7.26
C GLU A 239 -7.34 16.68 -7.66
N LEU A 240 -8.24 16.09 -8.45
CA LEU A 240 -9.53 16.71 -8.78
C LEU A 240 -10.41 16.83 -7.54
N ASN A 241 -10.46 15.79 -6.70
CA ASN A 241 -11.21 15.83 -5.44
C ASN A 241 -10.68 16.95 -4.52
N GLN A 242 -9.35 17.03 -4.31
CA GLN A 242 -8.73 18.10 -3.53
C GLN A 242 -9.12 19.51 -4.03
N LYS A 243 -9.10 19.73 -5.36
CA LYS A 243 -9.54 20.99 -5.95
C LYS A 243 -11.02 21.29 -5.67
N GLY A 244 -11.87 20.27 -5.77
CA GLY A 244 -13.30 20.37 -5.48
C GLY A 244 -13.60 20.75 -4.02
N LEU A 245 -12.86 20.17 -3.08
CA LEU A 245 -13.02 20.43 -1.63
C LEU A 245 -12.71 21.88 -1.24
N ARG A 246 -11.95 22.63 -2.05
CA ARG A 246 -11.70 24.07 -1.84
C ARG A 246 -12.92 24.95 -2.17
N SER A 247 -13.96 24.41 -2.81
CA SER A 247 -15.16 25.16 -3.12
C SER A 247 -15.80 25.74 -1.85
N HIS A 248 -16.02 27.05 -1.80
CA HIS A 248 -16.70 27.70 -0.67
C HIS A 248 -18.10 27.13 -0.37
N ARG A 249 -18.76 26.56 -1.40
CA ARG A 249 -20.08 25.92 -1.28
C ARG A 249 -20.01 24.52 -0.68
N HIS A 250 -18.86 23.84 -0.78
CA HIS A 250 -18.67 22.55 -0.15
C HIS A 250 -18.63 22.72 1.37
N LYS A 251 -19.31 21.82 2.10
CA LYS A 251 -19.40 21.83 3.56
C LYS A 251 -19.15 20.45 4.16
N LYS A 252 -19.74 19.42 3.55
CA LYS A 252 -19.57 18.01 3.88
C LYS A 252 -20.07 17.15 2.72
N GLY A 253 -19.60 15.90 2.66
CA GLY A 253 -20.16 14.84 1.82
C GLY A 253 -21.03 13.87 2.62
N THR A 254 -21.60 12.89 1.91
CA THR A 254 -22.27 11.72 2.48
C THR A 254 -21.62 10.50 1.86
N LEU A 255 -21.15 9.57 2.68
CA LEU A 255 -20.63 8.29 2.22
C LEU A 255 -21.77 7.37 1.81
N MET A 256 -21.56 6.61 0.73
CA MET A 256 -22.44 5.54 0.27
C MET A 256 -22.12 4.24 1.03
N ALA A 257 -22.97 3.23 0.88
CA ALA A 257 -22.82 1.97 1.62
C ALA A 257 -21.52 1.23 1.23
N GLU A 258 -21.11 1.36 -0.03
CA GLU A 258 -19.91 0.80 -0.63
C GLU A 258 -18.62 1.45 -0.08
N GLU A 259 -18.72 2.60 0.59
CA GLU A 259 -17.60 3.36 1.15
C GLU A 259 -17.40 3.06 2.67
N TYR A 260 -17.77 1.86 3.13
CA TYR A 260 -17.65 1.49 4.55
C TYR A 260 -16.21 1.53 5.06
N ALA A 261 -15.22 1.13 4.25
CA ALA A 261 -13.81 1.19 4.64
C ALA A 261 -13.29 2.63 4.66
N VAL A 262 -13.86 3.54 3.84
CA VAL A 262 -13.62 4.99 3.95
C VAL A 262 -14.14 5.51 5.29
N HIS A 263 -15.34 5.10 5.70
CA HIS A 263 -15.91 5.46 7.00
C HIS A 263 -15.02 4.97 8.16
N ASP A 264 -14.55 3.72 8.10
CA ASP A 264 -13.68 3.14 9.12
C ASP A 264 -12.32 3.86 9.19
N PHE A 265 -11.74 4.18 8.03
CA PHE A 265 -10.52 5.00 7.96
C PHE A 265 -10.73 6.40 8.56
N GLN A 266 -11.82 7.09 8.24
CA GLN A 266 -12.10 8.41 8.83
C GLN A 266 -12.27 8.34 10.35
N ASN A 267 -12.89 7.28 10.88
CA ASN A 267 -13.01 7.07 12.33
C ASN A 267 -11.66 6.76 12.98
N TRP A 268 -10.81 5.98 12.30
CA TRP A 268 -9.43 5.78 12.73
C TRP A 268 -8.67 7.11 12.83
N VAL A 269 -8.81 8.00 11.83
CA VAL A 269 -8.20 9.34 11.87
C VAL A 269 -8.73 10.16 13.05
N ARG A 270 -10.05 10.24 13.23
CA ARG A 270 -10.68 10.99 14.34
C ARG A 270 -10.18 10.51 15.71
N ALA A 271 -10.14 9.19 15.91
CA ALA A 271 -9.65 8.60 17.16
C ALA A 271 -8.19 8.98 17.47
N HIS A 272 -7.33 9.11 16.45
CA HIS A 272 -5.92 9.50 16.63
C HIS A 272 -5.72 11.01 16.76
N LEU A 273 -6.69 11.83 16.32
CA LEU A 273 -6.70 13.28 16.52
C LEU A 273 -7.41 13.70 17.81
N GLY A 274 -8.14 12.78 18.47
CA GLY A 274 -8.92 13.07 19.67
C GLY A 274 -10.22 13.81 19.39
N GLU A 275 -10.81 13.58 18.21
CA GLU A 275 -12.07 14.18 17.73
C GLU A 275 -13.27 13.23 17.83
#